data_AF-A0A968E0Q8-F1
#
_entry.id   AF-A0A968E0Q8-F1
#
_cell.length_a   1.000
_cell.length_b   1.000
_cell.length_c   1.000
_cell.angle_alpha   90.00
_cell.angle_beta   90.00
_cell.angle_gamma   90.00
#
_symmetry.space_group_name_H-M   'P 1'
#
loop_
_entity.id
_entity.type
_entity.pdbx_description
1 polymer ?
#
loop_
_entity_poly.entity_id
_entity_poly.type
_entity_poly.pdbx_seq_one_letter_code
_entity_poly.pdbx_strand_id
1 'polypeptide(L)' 'MELTQLNNDAVEGFRAEFGIKESGVDRIIRLSYELLGLISFFTIASAEVKAWSIRKGTDAHKAAGKIHSDMERGFIR' A
#
# COMPACT_ATOMS: atom_id res chain seq x y z
N MET A 1 7.63 -1.71 20.18
CA MET A 1 8.48 -0.51 20.32
C MET A 1 9.97 -0.86 20.34
N GLU A 2 10.37 -2.04 20.82
CA GLU A 2 11.78 -2.50 20.76
C GLU A 2 12.30 -2.68 19.32
N LEU A 3 11.57 -3.39 18.45
CA LEU A 3 12.02 -3.68 17.06
C LEU A 3 12.14 -2.43 16.18
N THR A 4 11.39 -1.37 16.46
CA THR A 4 11.42 -0.12 15.68
C THR A 4 12.66 0.74 15.96
N GLN A 5 13.45 0.38 16.96
CA GLN A 5 14.69 1.09 17.34
C GLN A 5 15.96 0.36 16.88
N LEU A 6 15.81 -0.87 16.39
CA LEU A 6 16.92 -1.68 15.86
C LEU A 6 17.17 -1.32 14.39
N ASN A 7 18.42 -1.50 13.94
CA ASN A 7 18.73 -1.41 12.51
C ASN A 7 18.13 -2.62 11.76
N ASN A 8 17.95 -2.49 10.43
CA ASN A 8 17.24 -3.51 9.63
C ASN A 8 17.87 -4.91 9.77
N ASP A 9 19.20 -5.02 9.80
CA ASP A 9 19.89 -6.31 9.90
C ASP A 9 19.62 -7.01 11.25
N ALA A 10 19.60 -6.26 12.36
CA ALA A 10 19.28 -6.80 13.68
C ALA A 10 17.79 -7.18 13.80
N VAL A 11 16.90 -6.42 13.15
CA VAL A 11 15.47 -6.76 13.10
C VAL A 11 15.24 -8.09 12.39
N GLU A 12 15.90 -8.31 11.25
CA GLU A 12 15.78 -9.56 10.49
C GLU A 12 16.40 -10.75 11.24
N GLY A 13 17.57 -10.56 11.88
CA GLY A 13 18.18 -11.59 12.74
C GLY A 13 17.27 -12.01 13.89
N PHE A 14 16.70 -11.03 14.61
CA PHE A 14 15.75 -11.29 15.69
C PHE A 14 14.50 -12.02 15.19
N ARG A 15 13.92 -11.59 14.07
CA ARG A 15 12.75 -12.26 13.48
C ARG A 15 13.03 -13.72 13.13
N ALA A 16 14.19 -14.00 12.55
CA ALA A 16 14.60 -15.35 12.19
C ALA A 16 14.77 -16.26 13.42
N GLU A 17 15.42 -15.76 14.48
CA GLU A 17 15.65 -16.50 15.72
C GLU A 17 14.34 -16.91 16.42
N PHE A 18 13.33 -16.04 16.40
CA PHE A 18 12.03 -16.28 17.02
C PHE A 18 10.97 -16.86 16.05
N GLY A 19 11.34 -17.17 14.81
CA GLY A 19 10.42 -17.72 13.79
C GLY A 19 9.30 -16.75 13.37
N ILE A 20 9.49 -15.45 13.55
CA ILE A 20 8.52 -14.40 13.20
C ILE A 20 8.64 -14.11 11.71
N LYS A 21 7.65 -14.56 10.94
CA LYS A 21 7.66 -14.47 9.47
C LYS A 21 7.27 -13.12 8.90
N GLU A 22 6.50 -12.34 9.65
CA GLU A 22 6.05 -11.01 9.23
C GLU A 22 5.98 -10.06 10.43
N SER A 23 6.13 -8.76 10.16
CA SER A 23 5.86 -7.73 11.17
C SER A 23 4.40 -7.79 11.60
N GLY A 24 4.14 -7.75 12.91
CA GLY A 24 2.76 -7.58 13.40
C GLY A 24 2.11 -6.28 12.89
N VAL A 25 2.91 -5.23 12.69
CA VAL A 25 2.43 -3.95 12.13
C VAL A 25 1.99 -4.13 10.68
N ASP A 26 2.81 -4.79 9.85
CA ASP A 26 2.49 -5.03 8.44
C ASP A 26 1.23 -5.90 8.30
N ARG A 27 1.09 -6.89 9.18
CA ARG A 27 -0.11 -7.72 9.26
C ARG A 27 -1.36 -6.88 9.60
N ILE A 28 -1.27 -5.98 10.57
CA ILE A 28 -2.39 -5.10 10.96
C ILE A 28 -2.75 -4.15 9.81
N ILE A 29 -1.77 -3.56 9.14
CA ILE A 29 -2.01 -2.69 7.98
C ILE A 29 -2.75 -3.46 6.88
N ARG A 30 -2.26 -4.65 6.53
CA ARG A 30 -2.87 -5.51 5.51
C ARG A 30 -4.31 -5.88 5.85
N LEU A 31 -4.56 -6.34 7.08
CA LEU A 31 -5.91 -6.69 7.55
C LEU A 31 -6.83 -5.47 7.60
N SER A 32 -6.31 -4.29 7.92
CA SER A 32 -7.11 -3.05 7.92
C SER A 32 -7.50 -2.64 6.50
N TYR A 33 -6.60 -2.77 5.52
CA TYR A 33 -6.92 -2.54 4.10
C TYR A 33 -8.00 -3.51 3.61
N GLU A 34 -7.86 -4.79 3.94
CA GLU A 34 -8.83 -5.82 3.59
C GLU A 34 -10.21 -5.55 4.22
N LEU A 35 -10.25 -5.23 5.52
CA LEU A 35 -11.47 -4.88 6.25
C LEU A 35 -12.20 -3.69 5.64
N LEU A 36 -11.45 -2.66 5.21
CA LEU A 36 -12.01 -1.47 4.57
C LEU A 36 -12.41 -1.71 3.09
N GLY A 37 -12.08 -2.89 2.55
CA GLY A 37 -12.30 -3.23 1.15
C GLY A 37 -11.45 -2.36 0.21
N LEU A 38 -10.25 -1.95 0.63
CA LEU A 38 -9.34 -1.13 -0.14
C LEU A 38 -8.38 -1.98 -0.97
N ILE A 39 -8.07 -1.50 -2.17
CA ILE A 39 -7.00 -2.00 -3.03
C ILE A 39 -6.10 -0.83 -3.44
N SER A 40 -4.90 -1.14 -3.92
CA SER A 40 -3.99 -0.14 -4.48
C SER A 40 -3.79 -0.38 -5.97
N PHE A 41 -3.76 0.70 -6.75
CA PHE A 41 -3.19 0.68 -8.10
C PHE A 41 -1.99 1.62 -8.15
N PHE A 42 -1.17 1.49 -9.19
CA PHE A 42 0.09 2.21 -9.29
C PHE A 42 0.12 3.11 -10.51
N THR A 43 0.77 4.26 -10.37
CA THR A 43 1.15 5.14 -11.47
C THR A 43 2.65 5.31 -11.47
N ILE A 44 3.21 5.51 -12.67
CA ILE A 44 4.61 5.91 -12.85
C ILE A 44 4.60 7.24 -13.59
N ALA A 45 5.20 8.27 -12.99
CA ALA A 45 5.34 9.58 -13.61
C ALA A 45 6.70 10.17 -13.22
N SER A 46 7.46 10.68 -14.19
CA SER A 46 8.78 11.30 -13.93
C SER A 46 9.71 10.42 -13.08
N ALA A 47 9.73 9.10 -13.35
CA ALA A 47 10.46 8.09 -12.59
C ALA A 47 10.04 7.89 -11.12
N GLU A 48 8.92 8.48 -10.70
CA GLU A 48 8.30 8.23 -9.39
C GLU A 48 7.19 7.18 -9.51
N VAL A 49 7.21 6.17 -8.64
CA VAL A 49 6.15 5.17 -8.49
C VAL A 49 5.27 5.58 -7.32
N LYS A 50 3.97 5.72 -7.57
CA LYS A 50 2.99 6.06 -6.53
C LYS A 50 1.88 5.03 -6.46
N ALA A 51 1.53 4.64 -5.23
CA ALA A 51 0.39 3.80 -4.92
C ALA A 51 -0.83 4.65 -4.56
N TRP A 52 -1.98 4.32 -5.13
CA TRP A 52 -3.25 5.02 -4.89
C TRP A 52 -4.29 4.06 -4.33
N SER A 53 -4.76 4.34 -3.11
CA SER A 53 -5.78 3.52 -2.44
C SER A 53 -7.18 3.88 -2.93
N ILE A 54 -7.91 2.88 -3.41
CA ILE A 54 -9.31 2.97 -3.86
C ILE A 54 -10.12 1.82 -3.27
N ARG A 55 -11.45 1.90 -3.31
CA ARG A 55 -12.29 0.76 -2.92
C ARG A 55 -12.25 -0.31 -4.00
N LYS A 56 -12.32 -1.57 -3.60
CA LYS A 56 -12.48 -2.69 -4.52
C LYS A 56 -13.75 -2.49 -5.35
N GLY A 57 -13.64 -2.64 -6.67
CA GLY A 57 -14.74 -2.42 -7.61
C GLY A 57 -14.94 -0.98 -8.06
N THR A 58 -14.10 -0.02 -7.62
CA THR A 58 -14.05 1.31 -8.23
C THR A 58 -13.68 1.18 -9.71
N ASP A 59 -14.50 1.74 -10.61
CA ASP A 59 -14.25 1.72 -12.05
C ASP A 59 -13.06 2.61 -12.43
N ALA A 60 -12.52 2.40 -13.64
CA ALA A 60 -11.30 3.07 -14.10
C ALA A 60 -11.46 4.60 -14.22
N HIS A 61 -12.64 5.10 -14.60
CA HIS A 61 -12.92 6.54 -14.69
C HIS A 61 -12.86 7.19 -13.31
N LYS A 62 -13.50 6.58 -12.30
CA LYS A 62 -13.42 7.05 -10.90
C LYS A 62 -12.03 6.88 -10.28
N ALA A 63 -11.32 5.81 -10.64
CA ALA A 63 -9.94 5.60 -10.19
C ALA A 63 -8.99 6.69 -10.74
N ALA A 64 -9.18 7.13 -11.98
CA ALA A 64 -8.42 8.22 -12.58
C ALA A 64 -8.61 9.54 -11.80
N GLY A 65 -9.82 9.81 -11.31
CA GLY A 65 -10.12 10.95 -10.44
C GLY A 65 -9.33 10.99 -9.13
N LYS A 66 -8.87 9.83 -8.66
CA LYS A 66 -7.99 9.75 -7.48
C LYS A 66 -6.61 10.36 -7.74
N ILE A 67 -6.15 10.35 -8.99
CA ILE A 67 -4.90 10.97 -9.43
C ILE A 67 -5.11 12.48 -9.61
N HIS A 68 -6.13 12.86 -10.40
CA HIS A 68 -6.53 14.24 -10.63
C HIS A 68 -7.96 14.32 -11.18
N SER A 69 -8.74 15.34 -10.80
CA SER A 69 -10.14 15.50 -11.25
C SER A 69 -10.29 15.66 -12.76
N ASP A 70 -9.29 16.22 -13.44
CA ASP A 70 -9.28 16.35 -14.90
C ASP A 70 -9.18 14.99 -15.60
N MET A 71 -8.49 14.02 -15.00
CA MET A 71 -8.38 12.67 -15.56
C MET A 71 -9.69 11.90 -15.45
N GLU A 72 -10.50 12.19 -14.43
CA GLU A 72 -11.87 11.69 -14.36
C GLU A 72 -12.72 12.32 -15.47
N ARG A 73 -12.79 13.66 -15.54
CA ARG A 73 -13.62 14.37 -16.53
C ARG A 73 -13.25 14.04 -17.98
N GLY A 74 -11.96 13.85 -18.25
CA GLY A 74 -11.40 13.58 -19.57
C GLY A 74 -11.10 12.11 -19.83
N PHE A 75 -11.66 11.18 -19.06
CA PHE A 75 -11.36 9.76 -19.21
C PHE A 75 -11.80 9.24 -20.60
N ILE A 76 -10.86 8.70 -21.36
CA ILE A 76 -11.08 8.03 -22.64
C ILE A 76 -10.49 6.62 -22.54
N ARG A 77 -11.21 5.62 -23.09
CA ARG A 77 -10.84 4.21 -23.04
C ARG A 77 -10.27 3.70 -24.35
#